data_AF-X1RRC6-F1
#
_entry.id   AF-X1RRC6-F1
#
_cell.length_a   1.000
_cell.length_b   1.000
_cell.length_c   1.000
_cell.angle_alpha   90.00
_cell.angle_beta   90.00
_cell.angle_gamma   90.00
#
_symmetry.space_group_name_H-M   'P 1'
#
loop_
_entity.id
_entity.type
_entity.pdbx_description
1 polymer ?
#
loop_
_entity_poly.entity_id
_entity_poly.type
_entity_poly.pdbx_seq_one_letter_code
_entity_poly.pdbx_strand_id
1 'polypeptide(L)'
;MSLPRIDWRGVIIPKVSELLDSYSYRPTLRQVFYRLVAALLIPNTETTYKSLSRATVQAREETIIDPLCFDDRVRTYQGGDQGYESSQDYIDSLLAELRDAPEGYTKRMWDNQRRTPIIWLEKDALFTPVSTIANRYRVRTYAARGYSSFTAVYEAARTIQAFGNATVLQLTDFD
;
A
#
# COMPACT_ATOMS: atom_id res chain seq x y z
N MET A 1 -37.27 -11.26 -0.34
CA MET A 1 -36.69 -11.05 -1.69
C MET A 1 -35.31 -11.70 -1.68
N SER A 2 -35.13 -12.82 -2.37
CA SER A 2 -33.83 -13.51 -2.45
C SER A 2 -32.86 -12.63 -3.24
N LEU A 3 -31.69 -12.29 -2.66
CA LEU A 3 -30.64 -11.60 -3.41
C LEU A 3 -30.28 -12.44 -4.63
N PRO A 4 -30.14 -11.84 -5.83
CA PRO A 4 -29.72 -12.58 -7.02
C PRO A 4 -28.41 -13.31 -6.72
N ARG A 5 -28.35 -14.58 -7.13
CA ARG A 5 -27.21 -15.46 -6.85
C ARG A 5 -25.97 -14.89 -7.55
N ILE A 6 -25.00 -14.43 -6.77
CA ILE A 6 -23.77 -13.82 -7.31
C ILE A 6 -23.02 -14.86 -8.15
N ASP A 7 -22.79 -14.56 -9.42
CA ASP A 7 -21.97 -15.40 -10.30
C ASP A 7 -20.48 -15.07 -10.11
N TRP A 8 -19.87 -15.81 -9.20
CA TRP A 8 -18.47 -15.62 -8.86
C TRP A 8 -17.53 -15.91 -10.03
N ARG A 9 -17.75 -17.02 -10.75
CA ARG A 9 -16.84 -17.47 -11.81
C ARG A 9 -17.04 -16.70 -13.11
N GLY A 10 -18.28 -16.48 -13.52
CA GLY A 10 -18.60 -15.90 -14.83
C GLY A 10 -18.52 -14.37 -14.85
N VAL A 11 -18.78 -13.70 -13.73
CA VAL A 11 -18.89 -12.22 -13.68
C VAL A 11 -17.85 -11.62 -12.76
N ILE A 12 -17.74 -12.10 -11.52
CA ILE A 12 -16.90 -11.45 -10.52
C ILE A 12 -15.41 -11.66 -10.78
N ILE A 13 -14.95 -12.88 -11.00
CA ILE A 13 -13.52 -13.16 -11.24
C ILE A 13 -12.97 -12.45 -12.50
N PRO A 14 -13.66 -12.43 -13.65
CA PRO A 14 -13.23 -11.62 -14.79
C PRO A 14 -13.13 -10.14 -14.45
N LYS A 15 -14.10 -9.60 -13.69
CA LYS A 15 -14.04 -8.20 -13.25
C LYS A 15 -12.90 -7.95 -12.25
N VAL A 16 -12.58 -8.91 -11.39
CA VAL A 16 -11.41 -8.85 -10.50
C VAL A 16 -10.14 -8.76 -11.34
N SER A 17 -10.00 -9.58 -12.38
CA SER A 17 -8.85 -9.51 -13.30
C SER A 17 -8.71 -8.12 -13.94
N GLU A 18 -9.80 -7.59 -14.50
CA GLU A 18 -9.82 -6.24 -15.09
C GLU A 18 -9.45 -5.16 -14.05
N LEU A 19 -9.96 -5.28 -12.82
CA LEU A 19 -9.61 -4.35 -11.75
C LEU A 19 -8.13 -4.46 -11.38
N LEU A 20 -7.56 -5.67 -11.32
CA LEU A 20 -6.14 -5.89 -11.05
C LEU A 20 -5.27 -5.20 -12.12
N ASP A 21 -5.61 -5.34 -13.40
CA ASP A 21 -4.90 -4.70 -14.52
C ASP A 21 -4.99 -3.17 -14.47
N SER A 22 -6.06 -2.62 -13.88
CA SER A 22 -6.24 -1.16 -13.73
C SER A 22 -5.32 -0.54 -12.67
N TYR A 23 -4.74 -1.34 -11.77
CA TYR A 23 -3.83 -0.84 -10.74
C TYR A 23 -2.39 -0.84 -11.23
N SER A 24 -1.68 0.26 -10.97
CA SER A 24 -0.23 0.34 -11.16
C SER A 24 0.57 -0.31 -10.00
N TYR A 25 -0.10 -1.03 -9.09
CA TYR A 25 0.47 -1.64 -7.88
C TYR A 25 -0.39 -2.85 -7.48
N ARG A 26 0.11 -3.74 -6.61
CA ARG A 26 -0.68 -4.88 -6.10
C ARG A 26 -1.73 -4.39 -5.09
N PRO A 27 -3.04 -4.45 -5.39
CA PRO A 27 -4.05 -4.01 -4.43
C PRO A 27 -4.28 -5.08 -3.36
N THR A 28 -4.79 -4.68 -2.19
CA THR A 28 -5.31 -5.64 -1.20
C THR A 28 -6.66 -6.22 -1.66
N LEU A 29 -7.03 -7.42 -1.20
CA LEU A 29 -8.35 -8.00 -1.48
C LEU A 29 -9.50 -7.07 -1.06
N ARG A 30 -9.31 -6.32 0.04
CA ARG A 30 -10.29 -5.34 0.54
C ARG A 30 -10.48 -4.16 -0.40
N GLN A 31 -9.42 -3.69 -1.06
CA GLN A 31 -9.53 -2.62 -2.06
C GLN A 31 -10.33 -3.09 -3.28
N VAL A 32 -10.09 -4.31 -3.75
CA VAL A 32 -10.86 -4.90 -4.85
C VAL A 32 -12.33 -5.12 -4.44
N PHE A 33 -12.59 -5.59 -3.22
CA PHE A 33 -13.94 -5.73 -2.69
C PHE A 33 -14.72 -4.41 -2.75
N TYR A 34 -14.15 -3.30 -2.27
CA TYR A 34 -14.85 -2.02 -2.29
C TYR A 34 -15.09 -1.47 -3.70
N ARG A 35 -14.21 -1.77 -4.67
CA ARG A 35 -14.44 -1.41 -6.07
C ARG A 35 -15.61 -2.19 -6.67
N LEU A 36 -15.74 -3.47 -6.35
CA LEU A 36 -16.88 -4.30 -6.78
C LEU A 36 -18.20 -3.85 -6.14
N VAL A 37 -18.16 -3.42 -4.87
CA VAL A 37 -19.31 -2.80 -4.19
C VAL A 37 -19.70 -1.48 -4.84
N ALA A 38 -18.73 -0.60 -5.12
CA ALA A 38 -18.97 0.68 -5.79
C ALA A 38 -19.52 0.50 -7.21
N ALA A 39 -19.14 -0.59 -7.88
CA ALA A 39 -19.68 -0.99 -9.18
C ALA A 39 -21.06 -1.69 -9.08
N LEU A 40 -21.65 -1.79 -7.88
CA LEU A 40 -22.94 -2.45 -7.60
C LEU A 40 -22.99 -3.93 -8.01
N LEU A 41 -21.82 -4.59 -8.13
CA LEU A 41 -21.72 -6.00 -8.53
C LEU A 41 -21.90 -6.96 -7.36
N ILE A 42 -21.52 -6.52 -6.16
CA ILE A 42 -21.64 -7.30 -4.93
C ILE A 42 -22.10 -6.40 -3.77
N PRO A 43 -22.85 -6.91 -2.80
CA PRO A 43 -23.29 -6.11 -1.65
C PRO A 43 -22.16 -5.93 -0.62
N ASN A 44 -22.17 -4.79 0.08
CA ASN A 44 -21.20 -4.47 1.13
C ASN A 44 -21.50 -5.23 2.43
N THR A 45 -21.26 -6.54 2.45
CA THR A 45 -21.46 -7.37 3.64
C THR A 45 -20.24 -8.24 3.92
N GLU A 46 -20.05 -8.58 5.19
CA GLU A 46 -18.97 -9.48 5.62
C GLU A 46 -19.08 -10.86 4.96
N THR A 47 -20.31 -11.37 4.82
CA THR A 47 -20.59 -12.65 4.14
C THR A 47 -20.09 -12.63 2.70
N THR A 48 -20.38 -11.56 1.97
CA THR A 48 -19.93 -11.36 0.59
C THR A 48 -18.42 -11.23 0.49
N TYR A 49 -17.77 -10.54 1.43
CA TYR A 49 -16.32 -10.47 1.49
C TYR A 49 -15.69 -11.86 1.67
N LYS A 50 -16.24 -12.69 2.57
CA LYS A 50 -15.78 -14.09 2.77
C LYS A 50 -15.97 -14.93 1.50
N SER A 51 -17.09 -14.76 0.80
CA SER A 51 -17.34 -15.42 -0.48
C SER A 51 -16.37 -14.99 -1.58
N LEU A 52 -16.06 -13.68 -1.68
CA LEU A 52 -15.07 -13.16 -2.62
C LEU A 52 -13.68 -13.75 -2.32
N SER A 53 -13.27 -13.75 -1.05
CA SER A 53 -12.00 -14.34 -0.63
C SER A 53 -11.86 -15.79 -1.08
N ARG A 54 -12.89 -16.62 -0.85
CA ARG A 54 -12.90 -18.02 -1.28
C ARG A 54 -12.83 -18.16 -2.81
N ALA A 55 -13.63 -17.37 -3.54
CA ALA A 55 -13.63 -17.39 -5.00
C ALA A 55 -12.27 -17.00 -5.58
N THR A 56 -11.62 -15.98 -5.01
CA THR A 56 -10.29 -15.54 -5.47
C THR A 56 -9.17 -16.52 -5.12
N VAL A 57 -9.29 -17.29 -4.04
CA VAL A 57 -8.35 -18.38 -3.72
C VAL A 57 -8.45 -19.48 -4.77
N GLN A 58 -9.67 -19.96 -5.05
CA GLN A 58 -9.89 -20.97 -6.08
C GLN A 58 -9.39 -20.51 -7.46
N ALA A 59 -9.64 -19.26 -7.83
CA ALA A 59 -9.15 -18.71 -9.09
C ALA A 59 -7.62 -18.62 -9.17
N ARG A 60 -6.92 -18.39 -8.05
CA ARG A 60 -5.45 -18.40 -7.99
C ARG A 60 -4.88 -19.82 -8.08
N GLU A 61 -5.51 -20.78 -7.39
CA GLU A 61 -5.13 -22.20 -7.48
C GLU A 61 -5.33 -22.75 -8.90
N GLU A 62 -6.37 -22.31 -9.59
CA GLU A 62 -6.66 -22.67 -10.99
C GLU A 62 -5.85 -21.82 -12.00
N THR A 63 -4.98 -20.91 -11.54
CA THR A 63 -4.17 -20.00 -12.38
C THR A 63 -5.01 -19.12 -13.33
N ILE A 64 -6.28 -18.86 -12.98
CA ILE A 64 -7.18 -17.95 -13.71
C ILE A 64 -6.78 -16.49 -13.48
N ILE A 65 -6.30 -16.17 -12.29
CA ILE A 65 -5.70 -14.88 -11.92
C ILE A 65 -4.33 -15.11 -11.29
N ASP A 66 -3.41 -14.16 -11.43
CA ASP A 66 -2.03 -14.29 -10.93
C ASP A 66 -2.01 -14.72 -9.45
N PRO A 67 -1.35 -15.85 -9.09
CA PRO A 67 -1.19 -16.29 -7.72
C PRO A 67 -0.55 -15.26 -6.78
N LEU A 68 0.04 -14.17 -7.25
CA LEU A 68 0.63 -13.10 -6.43
C LEU A 68 -0.06 -11.73 -6.62
N CYS A 69 -1.28 -11.70 -7.17
CA CYS A 69 -1.98 -10.47 -7.55
C CYS A 69 -2.36 -9.52 -6.39
N PHE A 70 -2.49 -10.03 -5.15
CA PHE A 70 -2.89 -9.22 -4.00
C PHE A 70 -1.73 -8.87 -3.07
N ASP A 71 -1.72 -7.63 -2.57
CA ASP A 71 -0.86 -7.21 -1.46
C ASP A 71 -1.48 -7.70 -0.14
N ASP A 72 -0.80 -8.63 0.50
CA ASP A 72 -1.21 -9.28 1.74
C ASP A 72 -0.68 -8.48 2.92
N ARG A 73 -1.25 -7.30 3.16
CA ARG A 73 -0.88 -6.40 4.27
C ARG A 73 -1.22 -6.97 5.66
N VAL A 74 -1.57 -8.25 5.76
CA VAL A 74 -1.75 -9.00 7.00
C VAL A 74 -0.81 -10.22 7.05
N ARG A 75 0.37 -10.15 6.43
CA ARG A 75 1.44 -11.09 6.75
C ARG A 75 2.19 -10.65 8.00
N THR A 76 1.71 -11.19 9.12
CA THR A 76 2.33 -11.25 10.44
C THR A 76 3.59 -12.12 10.49
N TYR A 77 4.37 -12.17 9.41
CA TYR A 77 5.64 -12.88 9.36
C TYR A 77 6.68 -11.99 8.69
N GLN A 78 7.42 -11.25 9.51
CA GLN A 78 8.82 -10.97 9.24
C GLN A 78 9.61 -12.11 9.88
N GLY A 79 10.29 -12.92 9.06
CA GLY A 79 11.18 -13.99 9.53
C GLY A 79 10.89 -15.38 8.96
N GLY A 80 11.92 -16.21 9.03
CA GLY A 80 12.06 -17.60 8.61
C GLY A 80 13.50 -18.06 8.90
N ASP A 81 13.84 -19.32 8.63
CA ASP A 81 15.24 -19.75 8.61
C ASP A 81 15.91 -19.13 7.37
N GLN A 82 16.52 -17.96 7.58
CA GLN A 82 17.14 -17.16 6.55
C GLN A 82 18.60 -16.96 6.92
N GLY A 83 19.47 -17.43 6.03
CA GLY A 83 20.90 -17.36 6.15
C GLY A 83 21.53 -17.65 4.79
N TYR A 84 22.79 -17.32 4.65
CA TYR A 84 23.59 -17.67 3.48
C TYR A 84 24.29 -18.98 3.76
N GLU A 85 24.38 -19.87 2.77
CA GLU A 85 25.03 -21.17 2.95
C GLU A 85 26.53 -21.02 3.28
N SER A 86 27.10 -19.86 2.93
CA SER A 86 28.46 -19.46 3.29
C SER A 86 28.61 -17.93 3.33
N SER A 87 29.73 -17.45 3.88
CA SER A 87 30.10 -16.04 3.78
C SER A 87 30.31 -15.57 2.33
N GLN A 88 30.71 -16.47 1.43
CA GLN A 88 30.88 -16.15 0.01
C GLN A 88 29.53 -15.90 -0.67
N ASP A 89 28.53 -16.73 -0.37
CA ASP A 89 27.16 -16.58 -0.88
C ASP A 89 26.53 -15.24 -0.45
N TYR A 90 26.80 -14.80 0.80
CA TYR A 90 26.42 -13.45 1.24
C TYR A 90 27.10 -12.36 0.42
N ILE A 91 28.41 -12.45 0.22
CA ILE A 91 29.16 -11.47 -0.58
C ILE A 91 28.64 -11.42 -2.02
N ASP A 92 28.36 -12.58 -2.61
CA ASP A 92 27.85 -12.67 -3.98
C ASP A 92 26.44 -12.06 -4.11
N SER A 93 25.58 -12.25 -3.10
CA SER A 93 24.27 -11.59 -3.05
C SER A 93 24.37 -10.06 -2.97
N LEU A 94 25.27 -9.53 -2.14
CA LEU A 94 25.53 -8.08 -2.05
C LEU A 94 26.13 -7.54 -3.35
N LEU A 95 27.00 -8.31 -4.02
CA LEU A 95 27.55 -7.93 -5.32
C LEU A 95 26.48 -7.90 -6.41
N ALA A 96 25.51 -8.82 -6.38
CA ALA A 96 24.36 -8.78 -7.27
C ALA A 96 23.50 -7.53 -7.01
N GLU A 97 23.16 -7.25 -5.75
CA GLU A 97 22.43 -6.01 -5.38
C GLU A 97 23.18 -4.75 -5.81
N LEU A 98 24.51 -4.70 -5.66
CA LEU A 98 25.33 -3.58 -6.08
C LEU A 98 25.40 -3.42 -7.60
N ARG A 99 25.36 -4.51 -8.36
CA ARG A 99 25.30 -4.48 -9.83
C ARG A 99 23.99 -3.90 -10.33
N ASP A 100 22.89 -4.18 -9.62
CA ASP A 100 21.54 -3.71 -9.97
C ASP A 100 21.21 -2.34 -9.34
N ALA A 101 21.99 -1.89 -8.35
CA ALA A 101 21.84 -0.61 -7.68
C ALA A 101 21.69 0.62 -8.61
N PRO A 102 22.36 0.71 -9.78
CA PRO A 102 22.16 1.82 -10.71
C PRO A 102 20.71 1.96 -11.19
N GLU A 103 19.94 0.86 -11.29
CA GLU A 103 18.53 0.90 -11.70
C GLU A 103 17.62 1.50 -10.62
N GLY A 104 17.96 1.28 -9.34
CA GLY A 104 17.26 1.86 -8.19
C GLY A 104 17.74 3.25 -7.79
N TYR A 105 18.88 3.71 -8.33
CA TYR A 105 19.47 4.98 -7.95
C TYR A 105 18.61 6.15 -8.39
N THR A 106 18.24 6.99 -7.42
CA THR A 106 17.45 8.19 -7.65
C THR A 106 17.96 9.32 -6.76
N LYS A 107 18.07 10.52 -7.32
CA LYS A 107 18.45 11.69 -6.54
C LYS A 107 17.32 12.12 -5.60
N ARG A 108 17.66 12.88 -4.57
CA ARG A 108 16.66 13.52 -3.71
C ARG A 108 15.83 14.49 -4.56
N MET A 109 14.50 14.34 -4.54
CA MET A 109 13.59 15.13 -5.39
C MET A 109 13.54 16.62 -5.01
N TRP A 110 13.80 16.93 -3.74
CA TRP A 110 13.50 18.24 -3.15
C TRP A 110 14.74 19.10 -2.85
N ASP A 111 15.96 18.60 -3.05
CA ASP A 111 17.21 19.32 -2.69
C ASP A 111 17.34 20.69 -3.37
N ASN A 112 16.87 20.83 -4.61
CA ASN A 112 16.94 22.06 -5.39
C ASN A 112 15.63 22.87 -5.37
N GLN A 113 14.66 22.47 -4.57
CA GLN A 113 13.34 23.11 -4.51
C GLN A 113 13.31 24.15 -3.40
N ARG A 114 12.61 25.26 -3.64
CA ARG A 114 12.49 26.36 -2.66
C ARG A 114 11.66 25.99 -1.43
N ARG A 115 10.83 24.95 -1.54
CA ARG A 115 9.93 24.48 -0.49
C ARG A 115 9.84 22.96 -0.56
N THR A 116 9.94 22.31 0.59
CA THR A 116 9.76 20.86 0.72
C THR A 116 8.43 20.59 1.42
N PRO A 117 7.39 20.11 0.71
CA PRO A 117 6.10 19.88 1.35
C PRO A 117 6.19 18.68 2.30
N ILE A 118 5.48 18.79 3.43
CA ILE A 118 5.16 17.70 4.33
C ILE A 118 3.65 17.74 4.61
N ILE A 119 3.04 16.59 4.87
CA ILE A 119 1.60 16.50 5.12
C ILE A 119 1.36 16.16 6.59
N TRP A 120 0.47 16.89 7.24
CA TRP A 120 -0.04 16.62 8.57
C TRP A 120 -1.53 16.29 8.49
N LEU A 121 -1.89 15.08 8.90
CA LEU A 121 -3.25 14.56 8.86
C LEU A 121 -3.82 14.46 10.26
N GLU A 122 -4.98 15.06 10.51
CA GLU A 122 -5.69 14.86 11.77
C GLU A 122 -6.33 13.47 11.86
N LYS A 123 -6.95 13.02 10.76
CA LYS A 123 -7.75 11.79 10.72
C LYS A 123 -6.92 10.58 10.32
N ASP A 124 -6.69 9.67 11.27
CA ASP A 124 -5.88 8.46 11.07
C ASP A 124 -6.37 7.57 9.90
N ALA A 125 -7.68 7.51 9.68
CA ALA A 125 -8.29 6.76 8.58
C ALA A 125 -7.82 7.22 7.19
N LEU A 126 -7.36 8.47 7.06
CA LEU A 126 -6.84 9.03 5.80
C LEU A 126 -5.33 8.81 5.63
N PHE A 127 -4.63 8.30 6.64
CA PHE A 127 -3.18 8.15 6.59
C PHE A 127 -2.71 7.26 5.45
N THR A 128 -3.26 6.06 5.31
CA THR A 128 -2.88 5.12 4.25
C THR A 128 -3.17 5.62 2.82
N PRO A 129 -4.38 6.12 2.49
CA PRO A 129 -4.63 6.61 1.13
C PRO A 129 -3.76 7.82 0.79
N VAL A 130 -3.61 8.78 1.72
CA VAL A 130 -2.81 9.98 1.47
C VAL A 130 -1.32 9.65 1.37
N SER A 131 -0.76 8.87 2.30
CA SER A 131 0.67 8.49 2.26
C SER A 131 1.02 7.70 1.01
N THR A 132 0.11 6.86 0.50
CA THR A 132 0.30 6.09 -0.74
C THR A 132 0.48 7.02 -1.95
N ILE A 133 -0.28 8.13 -2.00
CA ILE A 133 -0.14 9.16 -3.04
C ILE A 133 1.13 9.97 -2.80
N ALA A 134 1.35 10.45 -1.56
CA ALA A 134 2.46 11.30 -1.18
C ALA A 134 3.84 10.64 -1.39
N ASN A 135 3.93 9.33 -1.17
CA ASN A 135 5.16 8.55 -1.35
C ASN A 135 5.67 8.57 -2.80
N ARG A 136 4.77 8.67 -3.79
CA ARG A 136 5.16 8.81 -5.22
C ARG A 136 5.97 10.08 -5.45
N TYR A 137 5.74 11.11 -4.63
CA TYR A 137 6.43 12.40 -4.66
C TYR A 137 7.50 12.53 -3.57
N ARG A 138 7.80 11.44 -2.83
CA ARG A 138 8.72 11.45 -1.67
C ARG A 138 8.33 12.48 -0.60
N VAL A 139 7.03 12.74 -0.46
CA VAL A 139 6.47 13.66 0.53
C VAL A 139 6.10 12.90 1.79
N ARG A 140 6.64 13.33 2.94
CA ARG A 140 6.36 12.69 4.23
C ARG A 140 4.97 13.06 4.73
N THR A 141 4.26 12.06 5.28
CA THR A 141 2.94 12.22 5.88
C THR A 141 3.02 11.88 7.36
N TYR A 142 2.46 12.72 8.21
CA TYR A 142 2.41 12.57 9.67
C TYR A 142 0.94 12.46 10.11
N ALA A 143 0.66 11.57 11.07
CA ALA A 143 -0.65 11.46 11.69
C ALA A 143 -0.65 12.23 13.02
N ALA A 144 -1.47 13.28 13.10
CA ALA A 144 -1.82 13.98 14.32
C ALA A 144 -3.04 13.30 14.96
N ARG A 145 -2.86 12.07 15.46
CA ARG A 145 -3.86 11.46 16.33
C ARG A 145 -4.02 12.38 17.54
N GLY A 146 -5.24 12.84 17.84
CA GLY A 146 -5.76 13.56 19.03
C GLY A 146 -4.82 14.15 20.11
N TYR A 147 -3.72 13.49 20.45
CA TYR A 147 -2.50 14.05 21.03
C TYR A 147 -1.31 13.31 20.40
N SER A 148 -0.55 13.95 19.51
CA SER A 148 0.70 13.39 19.03
C SER A 148 1.65 13.31 20.23
N SER A 149 2.19 12.13 20.52
CA SER A 149 3.14 11.99 21.64
C SER A 149 4.29 12.99 21.43
N PHE A 150 4.79 13.60 22.52
CA PHE A 150 5.90 14.55 22.45
C PHE A 150 7.07 14.03 21.60
N THR A 151 7.36 12.72 21.72
CA THR A 151 8.37 12.02 20.91
C THR A 151 8.10 12.12 19.41
N ALA A 152 6.88 11.87 18.96
CA ALA A 152 6.53 11.94 17.54
C ALA A 152 6.68 13.36 16.97
N VAL A 153 6.28 14.37 17.74
CA VAL A 153 6.45 15.78 17.37
C VAL A 153 7.94 16.15 17.34
N TYR A 154 8.71 15.69 18.32
CA TYR A 154 10.15 15.96 18.41
C TYR A 154 10.93 15.32 17.25
N GLU A 155 10.65 14.06 16.91
CA GLU A 155 11.25 13.37 15.76
C GLU A 155 10.87 14.03 14.43
N ALA A 156 9.61 14.44 14.29
CA ALA A 156 9.15 15.21 13.14
C ALA A 156 9.87 16.56 13.05
N ALA A 157 10.04 17.28 14.16
CA ALA A 157 10.75 18.56 14.19
C ALA A 157 12.23 18.42 13.80
N ARG A 158 12.95 17.43 14.34
CA ARG A 158 14.35 17.13 13.95
C ARG A 158 14.46 16.80 12.47
N THR A 159 13.53 16.02 11.99
CA THR A 159 13.40 15.67 10.58
C THR A 159 13.18 16.91 9.70
N ILE A 160 12.27 17.80 10.12
CA ILE A 160 11.94 19.04 9.43
C ILE A 160 13.13 19.99 9.35
N GLN A 161 13.89 20.11 10.44
CA GLN A 161 15.12 20.91 10.47
C GLN A 161 16.15 20.42 9.44
N ALA A 162 16.25 19.11 9.21
CA ALA A 162 17.17 18.56 8.21
C ALA A 162 16.80 18.93 6.77
N PHE A 163 15.53 19.25 6.49
CA PHE A 163 15.08 19.72 5.17
C PHE A 163 15.32 21.22 4.93
N GLY A 164 15.52 22.00 5.99
CA GLY A 164 15.77 23.45 5.93
C GLY A 164 14.52 24.29 5.62
N ASN A 165 13.74 23.95 4.58
CA ASN A 165 12.64 24.76 4.05
C ASN A 165 11.30 24.00 3.95
N ALA A 166 10.90 23.34 5.03
CA ALA A 166 9.66 22.57 5.04
C ALA A 166 8.41 23.48 4.95
N THR A 167 7.43 23.07 4.15
CA THR A 167 6.09 23.66 4.10
C THR A 167 5.08 22.64 4.59
N VAL A 168 4.35 22.96 5.66
CA VAL A 168 3.36 22.05 6.25
C VAL A 168 2.03 22.20 5.53
N LEU A 169 1.53 21.11 4.96
CA LEU A 169 0.19 20.97 4.40
C LEU A 169 -0.67 20.25 5.44
N GLN A 170 -1.51 21.00 6.14
CA GLN A 170 -2.42 20.45 7.13
C GLN A 170 -3.75 20.08 6.46
N LEU A 171 -4.16 18.81 6.61
CA LEU A 171 -5.45 18.32 6.14
C LEU A 171 -6.30 17.96 7.36
N THR A 172 -7.33 18.76 7.58
CA THR A 172 -8.31 18.64 8.67
C THR A 172 -9.71 18.57 8.05
N ASP A 173 -10.68 18.07 8.81
CA ASP A 173 -12.07 18.20 8.40
C ASP A 173 -12.49 19.70 8.48
N PHE A 174 -13.47 20.10 7.68
CA PHE A 174 -14.01 21.46 7.67
C PHE A 174 -15.30 21.45 8.49
N ASP A 175 -15.14 21.66 9.79
CA ASP A 175 -16.19 21.62 10.81
C ASP A 175 -16.46 23.01 11.39
#